data_AF-A0A9E7AQL6-F1
#
_entry.id   AF-A0A9E7AQL6-F1
#
_cell.length_a   1.000
_cell.length_b   1.000
_cell.length_c   1.000
_cell.angle_alpha   90.00
_cell.angle_beta   90.00
_cell.angle_gamma   90.00
#
_symmetry.space_group_name_H-M   'P 1'
#
loop_
_entity.id
_entity.type
_entity.pdbx_description
1 polymer ?
#
loop_
_entity_poly.entity_id
_entity_poly.type
_entity_poly.pdbx_seq_one_letter_code
_entity_poly.pdbx_strand_id
1 'polypeptide(L)'
;MAIGIDIGGTNLRAARVSGTGEILERISEKSAPDPELVLSRIAEMVRRLDCPEVAAIGIGVPGRVDARLGAVLSGGYVNLASVSPAQRLESLAGKPVVIDNDCNMALVAEMALGGARGHESIVMFTIGTGIGGAVVQDRRIVRGKGTAGQLGHITVDISGEACVCGRCGCVETTSSGTALGRHIARAGLGPDVSVDQLFARDAGGDPLARGILEAWAGPLRAAIDTTVAMFDPDLVLLGGGLGLAAHRALARAPALAPWYQCPVEAAQLGDDAGVIGAGLQALAEQPAVAQSEVAEASPVSLPTARLDRTRRAVLVNGIPASGKSTVSRGIAAHMGWPLLALDTIKNPFLEVLGGGDREFNRILGRASYQAIWSVVGEAPAGAIFVIDAWFGFQPRQVLEDHLRSAGVEQTAEIWCHAPGEVLAERYRARLDQRPAGHPGAAYIPELIELAKRAEPLRRGPLLDVDTTRPIAFDAITQWLQATIAADR
;
A
#
# COMPACT_ATOMS: atom_id res chain seq x y z
N MET A 1 -3.82 -18.83 -16.14
CA MET A 1 -2.73 -19.24 -15.21
C MET A 1 -1.96 -18.00 -14.79
N ALA A 2 -1.11 -18.07 -13.77
CA ALA A 2 -0.22 -16.98 -13.39
C ALA A 2 1.19 -17.50 -13.06
N ILE A 3 2.17 -16.59 -13.03
CA ILE A 3 3.49 -16.90 -12.48
C ILE A 3 3.55 -16.33 -11.06
N GLY A 4 3.78 -17.17 -10.07
CA GLY A 4 4.03 -16.74 -8.69
C GLY A 4 5.51 -16.77 -8.37
N ILE A 5 6.03 -15.71 -7.78
CA ILE A 5 7.43 -15.54 -7.40
C ILE A 5 7.52 -15.35 -5.89
N ASP A 6 8.41 -16.09 -5.24
CA ASP A 6 8.76 -15.96 -3.82
C ASP A 6 10.25 -15.61 -3.69
N ILE A 7 10.52 -14.45 -3.09
CA ILE A 7 11.87 -13.91 -2.94
C ILE A 7 12.38 -14.21 -1.53
N GLY A 8 13.06 -15.33 -1.36
CA GLY A 8 13.73 -15.64 -0.11
C GLY A 8 15.09 -14.96 0.03
N GLY A 9 15.59 -14.88 1.28
CA GLY A 9 16.95 -14.43 1.56
C GLY A 9 18.03 -15.33 0.95
N THR A 10 17.74 -16.62 0.76
CA THR A 10 18.72 -17.60 0.23
C THR A 10 18.40 -18.05 -1.19
N ASN A 11 17.11 -18.22 -1.53
CA ASN A 11 16.68 -18.73 -2.81
C ASN A 11 15.56 -17.84 -3.38
N LEU A 12 15.57 -17.69 -4.70
CA LEU A 12 14.46 -17.18 -5.49
C LEU A 12 13.68 -18.39 -5.99
N ARG A 13 12.37 -18.37 -5.85
CA ARG A 13 11.49 -19.44 -6.33
C ARG A 13 10.45 -18.81 -7.25
N ALA A 14 10.17 -19.45 -8.36
CA ALA A 14 9.07 -19.07 -9.24
C ALA A 14 8.36 -20.32 -9.74
N ALA A 15 7.05 -20.21 -9.89
CA ALA A 15 6.24 -21.29 -10.41
C ALA A 15 5.14 -20.76 -11.34
N ARG A 16 4.83 -21.51 -12.39
CA ARG A 16 3.59 -21.33 -13.15
C ARG A 16 2.49 -22.06 -12.38
N VAL A 17 1.47 -21.31 -11.96
CA VAL A 17 0.39 -21.76 -11.07
C VAL A 17 -0.96 -21.68 -11.80
N SER A 18 -1.78 -22.71 -11.63
CA SER A 18 -3.15 -22.76 -12.17
C SER A 18 -4.11 -21.83 -11.40
N GLY A 19 -5.33 -21.65 -11.91
CA GLY A 19 -6.37 -20.89 -11.18
C GLY A 19 -6.85 -21.58 -9.89
N THR A 20 -6.55 -22.86 -9.72
CA THR A 20 -6.83 -23.63 -8.49
C THR A 20 -5.61 -23.73 -7.58
N GLY A 21 -4.50 -23.06 -7.92
CA GLY A 21 -3.27 -23.05 -7.12
C GLY A 21 -2.35 -24.26 -7.32
N GLU A 22 -2.58 -25.08 -8.35
CA GLU A 22 -1.69 -26.19 -8.72
C GLU A 22 -0.39 -25.66 -9.36
N ILE A 23 0.75 -26.16 -8.91
CA ILE A 23 2.06 -25.85 -9.52
C ILE A 23 2.25 -26.73 -10.77
N LEU A 24 2.29 -26.09 -11.93
CA LEU A 24 2.48 -26.76 -13.23
C LEU A 24 3.95 -26.89 -13.61
N GLU A 25 4.75 -25.89 -13.27
CA GLU A 25 6.18 -25.86 -13.51
C GLU A 25 6.86 -24.98 -12.46
N ARG A 26 8.05 -25.36 -11.99
CA ARG A 26 8.80 -24.62 -10.98
C ARG A 26 10.27 -24.44 -11.35
N ILE A 27 10.81 -23.29 -10.99
CA ILE A 27 12.22 -22.93 -11.14
C ILE A 27 12.70 -22.35 -9.82
N SER A 28 13.94 -22.65 -9.44
CA SER A 28 14.59 -21.99 -8.32
C SER A 28 16.00 -21.58 -8.68
N GLU A 29 16.40 -20.41 -8.20
CA GLU A 29 17.75 -19.87 -8.31
C GLU A 29 18.26 -19.42 -6.94
N LYS A 30 19.57 -19.21 -6.82
CA LYS A 30 20.13 -18.58 -5.63
C LYS A 30 19.79 -17.11 -5.60
N SER A 31 19.49 -16.60 -4.40
CA SER A 31 19.33 -15.17 -4.18
C SER A 31 20.70 -14.47 -4.17
N ALA A 32 20.70 -13.13 -4.19
CA ALA A 32 21.90 -12.31 -4.11
C ALA A 32 21.62 -11.00 -3.35
N PRO A 33 22.65 -10.36 -2.75
CA PRO A 33 22.47 -9.05 -2.11
C PRO A 33 22.20 -7.92 -3.11
N ASP A 34 22.69 -8.04 -4.34
CA ASP A 34 22.53 -7.03 -5.39
C ASP A 34 21.08 -7.06 -5.96
N PRO A 35 20.29 -5.99 -5.80
CA PRO A 35 18.91 -5.96 -6.22
C PRO A 35 18.74 -6.01 -7.75
N GLU A 36 19.69 -5.50 -8.54
CA GLU A 36 19.62 -5.57 -10.00
C GLU A 36 19.90 -7.01 -10.49
N LEU A 37 20.86 -7.69 -9.86
CA LEU A 37 21.11 -9.12 -10.12
C LEU A 37 19.90 -9.98 -9.75
N VAL A 38 19.27 -9.72 -8.61
CA VAL A 38 18.03 -10.43 -8.22
C VAL A 38 16.93 -10.19 -9.26
N LEU A 39 16.70 -8.95 -9.67
CA LEU A 39 15.66 -8.63 -10.65
C LEU A 39 15.93 -9.29 -12.01
N SER A 40 17.17 -9.29 -12.49
CA SER A 40 17.54 -9.95 -13.75
C SER A 40 17.32 -11.47 -13.71
N ARG A 41 17.64 -12.13 -12.59
CA ARG A 41 17.32 -13.55 -12.38
C ARG A 41 15.82 -13.81 -12.39
N ILE A 42 15.04 -12.97 -11.70
CA ILE A 42 13.58 -13.06 -11.70
C ILE A 42 13.02 -12.88 -13.11
N ALA A 43 13.51 -11.90 -13.87
CA ALA A 43 13.08 -11.67 -15.25
C ALA A 43 13.35 -12.90 -16.14
N GLU A 44 14.50 -13.55 -15.98
CA GLU A 44 14.82 -14.77 -16.72
C GLU A 44 13.93 -15.95 -16.29
N MET A 45 13.66 -16.10 -15.00
CA MET A 45 12.72 -17.10 -14.49
C MET A 45 11.31 -16.88 -15.04
N VAL A 46 10.84 -15.63 -15.10
CA VAL A 46 9.57 -15.26 -15.72
C VAL A 46 9.56 -15.64 -17.19
N ARG A 47 10.58 -15.24 -17.97
CA ARG A 47 10.69 -15.55 -19.40
C ARG A 47 10.64 -17.05 -19.69
N ARG A 48 11.21 -17.88 -18.81
CA ARG A 48 11.20 -19.34 -18.93
C ARG A 48 9.86 -19.98 -18.59
N LEU A 49 9.16 -19.43 -17.59
CA LEU A 49 7.84 -19.92 -17.16
C LEU A 49 6.70 -19.37 -18.02
N ASP A 50 6.95 -18.33 -18.79
CA ASP A 50 5.90 -17.64 -19.54
C ASP A 50 5.35 -18.47 -20.70
N CYS A 51 4.03 -18.40 -20.87
CA CYS A 51 3.31 -19.00 -21.99
C CYS A 51 2.03 -18.19 -22.28
N PRO A 52 1.34 -18.43 -23.42
CA PRO A 52 0.13 -17.69 -23.78
C PRO A 52 -0.99 -17.72 -22.73
N GLU A 53 -1.06 -18.79 -21.92
CA GLU A 53 -2.08 -19.00 -20.89
C GLU A 53 -1.78 -18.29 -19.56
N VAL A 54 -0.57 -17.74 -19.39
CA VAL A 54 -0.22 -16.92 -18.22
C VAL A 54 -0.84 -15.54 -18.41
N ALA A 55 -1.72 -15.15 -17.50
CA ALA A 55 -2.45 -13.88 -17.53
C ALA A 55 -1.78 -12.79 -16.68
N ALA A 56 -1.05 -13.18 -15.62
CA ALA A 56 -0.50 -12.25 -14.64
C ALA A 56 0.72 -12.83 -13.91
N ILE A 57 1.44 -11.95 -13.22
CA ILE A 57 2.60 -12.29 -12.39
C ILE A 57 2.34 -11.78 -10.96
N GLY A 58 2.63 -12.59 -9.95
CA GLY A 58 2.59 -12.21 -8.55
C GLY A 58 3.95 -12.35 -7.90
N ILE A 59 4.27 -11.46 -6.97
CA ILE A 59 5.56 -11.42 -6.29
C ILE A 59 5.36 -11.28 -4.79
N GLY A 60 5.88 -12.24 -4.02
CA GLY A 60 6.09 -12.14 -2.58
C GLY A 60 7.49 -11.64 -2.29
N VAL A 61 7.60 -10.52 -1.56
CA VAL A 61 8.89 -9.88 -1.25
C VAL A 61 9.06 -9.74 0.26
N PRO A 62 10.27 -10.02 0.80
CA PRO A 62 10.52 -9.87 2.22
C PRO A 62 10.63 -8.39 2.57
N GLY A 63 10.00 -8.01 3.68
CA GLY A 63 9.98 -6.63 4.17
C GLY A 63 8.67 -5.90 3.88
N ARG A 64 8.76 -4.57 3.83
CA ARG A 64 7.61 -3.67 3.76
C ARG A 64 7.27 -3.36 2.30
N VAL A 65 6.01 -3.57 1.95
CA VAL A 65 5.47 -3.34 0.60
C VAL A 65 4.23 -2.45 0.69
N ASP A 66 4.13 -1.47 -0.20
CA ASP A 66 2.88 -0.81 -0.53
C ASP A 66 2.27 -1.52 -1.74
N ALA A 67 1.39 -2.48 -1.46
CA ALA A 67 0.73 -3.27 -2.50
C ALA A 67 -0.15 -2.42 -3.43
N ARG A 68 -0.68 -1.28 -2.96
CA ARG A 68 -1.51 -0.39 -3.78
C ARG A 68 -0.68 0.35 -4.81
N LEU A 69 0.53 0.76 -4.45
CA LEU A 69 1.47 1.44 -5.35
C LEU A 69 2.37 0.47 -6.12
N GLY A 70 2.29 -0.83 -5.82
CA GLY A 70 3.20 -1.83 -6.38
C GLY A 70 4.67 -1.60 -5.98
N ALA A 71 4.91 -1.00 -4.82
CA ALA A 71 6.23 -0.49 -4.42
C ALA A 71 6.80 -1.21 -3.20
N VAL A 72 8.07 -1.60 -3.26
CA VAL A 72 8.82 -2.08 -2.09
C VAL A 72 9.30 -0.86 -1.31
N LEU A 73 8.87 -0.72 -0.05
CA LEU A 73 9.24 0.40 0.82
C LEU A 73 10.60 0.17 1.49
N SER A 74 10.86 -1.07 1.90
CA SER A 74 12.14 -1.49 2.47
C SER A 74 12.19 -3.01 2.54
N GLY A 75 13.26 -3.63 2.03
CA GLY A 75 13.48 -5.07 2.16
C GLY A 75 14.34 -5.48 3.34
N GLY A 76 14.36 -6.79 3.62
CA GLY A 76 15.26 -7.43 4.57
C GLY A 76 16.64 -7.70 3.96
N TYR A 77 17.02 -8.98 3.88
CA TYR A 77 18.29 -9.41 3.27
C TYR A 77 18.44 -8.95 1.80
N VAL A 78 17.34 -8.98 1.05
CA VAL A 78 17.25 -8.40 -0.30
C VAL A 78 16.37 -7.17 -0.24
N ASN A 79 16.91 -6.01 -0.62
CA ASN A 79 16.17 -4.77 -0.66
C ASN A 79 15.91 -4.29 -2.09
N LEU A 80 14.70 -4.55 -2.60
CA LEU A 80 14.28 -4.20 -3.95
C LEU A 80 13.63 -2.80 -4.05
N ALA A 81 13.69 -1.98 -3.00
CA ALA A 81 13.08 -0.64 -2.99
C ALA A 81 13.64 0.30 -4.08
N SER A 82 14.88 0.09 -4.52
CA SER A 82 15.55 0.93 -5.51
C SER A 82 15.27 0.55 -6.97
N VAL A 83 14.65 -0.61 -7.24
CA VAL A 83 14.56 -1.18 -8.60
C VAL A 83 13.14 -1.31 -9.15
N SER A 84 12.12 -0.92 -8.39
CA SER A 84 10.70 -0.96 -8.82
C SER A 84 10.33 -2.27 -9.53
N PRO A 85 10.44 -3.44 -8.84
CA PRO A 85 10.39 -4.75 -9.48
C PRO A 85 9.10 -5.00 -10.25
N ALA A 86 7.95 -4.54 -9.73
CA ALA A 86 6.66 -4.68 -10.41
C ALA A 86 6.67 -3.99 -11.78
N GLN A 87 6.92 -2.68 -11.83
CA GLN A 87 6.91 -1.89 -13.07
C GLN A 87 7.91 -2.41 -14.11
N ARG A 88 9.10 -2.84 -13.69
CA ARG A 88 10.10 -3.40 -14.60
C ARG A 88 9.66 -4.74 -15.16
N LEU A 89 9.09 -5.63 -14.34
CA LEU A 89 8.57 -6.91 -14.82
C LEU A 89 7.33 -6.74 -15.70
N GLU A 90 6.46 -5.76 -15.42
CA GLU A 90 5.34 -5.42 -16.31
C GLU A 90 5.83 -5.00 -17.68
N SER A 91 6.84 -4.13 -17.72
CA SER A 91 7.45 -3.65 -18.97
C SER A 91 8.13 -4.78 -19.75
N LEU A 92 8.75 -5.74 -19.06
CA LEU A 92 9.46 -6.87 -19.66
C LEU A 92 8.52 -7.97 -20.15
N ALA A 93 7.51 -8.32 -19.36
CA ALA A 93 6.60 -9.43 -19.65
C ALA A 93 5.35 -9.01 -20.43
N GLY A 94 5.00 -7.71 -20.41
CA GLY A 94 3.75 -7.21 -20.99
C GLY A 94 2.50 -7.72 -20.26
N LYS A 95 2.64 -8.09 -18.99
CA LYS A 95 1.58 -8.67 -18.15
C LYS A 95 1.46 -7.89 -16.84
N PRO A 96 0.25 -7.77 -16.26
CA PRO A 96 0.07 -7.14 -14.96
C PRO A 96 0.89 -7.85 -13.88
N VAL A 97 1.51 -7.06 -12.99
CA VAL A 97 2.30 -7.58 -11.87
C VAL A 97 1.72 -7.11 -10.54
N VAL A 98 1.41 -8.06 -9.66
CA VAL A 98 1.02 -7.81 -8.28
C VAL A 98 2.21 -8.08 -7.37
N ILE A 99 2.38 -7.26 -6.34
CA ILE A 99 3.45 -7.40 -5.36
C ILE A 99 2.92 -7.17 -3.96
N ASP A 100 3.33 -8.03 -3.04
CA ASP A 100 3.02 -7.91 -1.61
C ASP A 100 4.15 -8.53 -0.78
N ASN A 101 4.00 -8.47 0.54
CA ASN A 101 4.85 -9.18 1.46
C ASN A 101 4.75 -10.71 1.26
N ASP A 102 5.88 -11.40 1.36
CA ASP A 102 6.01 -12.86 1.26
C ASP A 102 5.08 -13.64 2.21
N CYS A 103 4.95 -13.19 3.45
CA CYS A 103 4.08 -13.82 4.44
C CYS A 103 2.59 -13.61 4.09
N ASN A 104 2.24 -12.44 3.55
CA ASN A 104 0.88 -12.19 3.04
C ASN A 104 0.54 -13.19 1.92
N MET A 105 1.47 -13.38 0.98
CA MET A 105 1.28 -14.36 -0.11
C MET A 105 1.14 -15.79 0.45
N ALA A 106 2.02 -16.19 1.38
CA ALA A 106 1.91 -17.51 2.01
C ALA A 106 0.55 -17.73 2.69
N LEU A 107 0.02 -16.71 3.38
CA LEU A 107 -1.30 -16.79 4.01
C LEU A 107 -2.43 -16.90 2.98
N VAL A 108 -2.36 -16.21 1.84
CA VAL A 108 -3.33 -16.37 0.73
C VAL A 108 -3.37 -17.82 0.27
N ALA A 109 -2.22 -18.47 0.12
CA ALA A 109 -2.15 -19.87 -0.26
C ALA A 109 -2.79 -20.78 0.79
N GLU A 110 -2.45 -20.59 2.07
CA GLU A 110 -2.98 -21.40 3.17
C GLU A 110 -4.50 -21.24 3.34
N MET A 111 -5.05 -20.06 3.06
CA MET A 111 -6.50 -19.84 3.04
C MET A 111 -7.19 -20.54 1.86
N ALA A 112 -6.52 -20.62 0.72
CA ALA A 112 -7.09 -21.23 -0.48
C ALA A 112 -7.02 -22.77 -0.43
N LEU A 113 -5.88 -23.32 -0.01
CA LEU A 113 -5.56 -24.75 -0.18
C LEU A 113 -5.05 -25.44 1.08
N GLY A 114 -4.69 -24.70 2.11
CA GLY A 114 -3.95 -25.22 3.25
C GLY A 114 -4.72 -25.18 4.57
N GLY A 115 -3.98 -24.99 5.66
CA GLY A 115 -4.46 -25.12 7.04
C GLY A 115 -5.42 -24.02 7.49
N ALA A 116 -5.58 -22.94 6.71
CA ALA A 116 -6.49 -21.84 7.01
C ALA A 116 -7.79 -21.88 6.18
N ARG A 117 -8.03 -22.95 5.42
CA ARG A 117 -9.22 -23.07 4.57
C ARG A 117 -10.50 -23.05 5.40
N GLY A 118 -11.43 -22.18 5.03
CA GLY A 118 -12.73 -22.04 5.68
C GLY A 118 -12.76 -21.04 6.84
N HIS A 119 -11.61 -20.50 7.23
CA HIS A 119 -11.51 -19.41 8.21
C HIS A 119 -11.54 -18.05 7.53
N GLU A 120 -12.00 -17.01 8.23
CA GLU A 120 -12.15 -15.67 7.69
C GLU A 120 -11.18 -14.67 8.30
N SER A 121 -10.82 -14.85 9.57
CA SER A 121 -9.86 -14.02 10.28
C SER A 121 -8.73 -14.91 10.81
N ILE A 122 -7.52 -14.70 10.28
CA ILE A 122 -6.35 -15.54 10.58
C ILE A 122 -5.15 -14.68 10.88
N VAL A 123 -4.40 -15.03 11.91
CA VAL A 123 -3.05 -14.51 12.15
C VAL A 123 -2.04 -15.59 11.82
N MET A 124 -1.08 -15.30 10.95
CA MET A 124 -0.02 -16.24 10.59
C MET A 124 1.34 -15.73 11.06
N PHE A 125 2.10 -16.58 11.74
CA PHE A 125 3.53 -16.39 11.99
C PHE A 125 4.33 -17.30 11.06
N THR A 126 5.32 -16.76 10.36
CA THR A 126 6.25 -17.54 9.54
C THR A 126 7.59 -17.65 10.26
N ILE A 127 8.00 -18.87 10.57
CA ILE A 127 9.14 -19.14 11.44
C ILE A 127 10.22 -19.84 10.61
N GLY A 128 11.33 -19.16 10.42
CA GLY A 128 12.48 -19.64 9.67
C GLY A 128 13.76 -19.05 10.28
N THR A 129 14.67 -18.52 9.46
CA THR A 129 15.84 -17.78 9.96
C THR A 129 15.41 -16.61 10.87
N GLY A 130 14.36 -15.89 10.47
CA GLY A 130 13.68 -14.85 11.26
C GLY A 130 12.23 -15.23 11.59
N ILE A 131 11.44 -14.25 12.03
CA ILE A 131 9.98 -14.37 12.17
C ILE A 131 9.31 -13.30 11.30
N GLY A 132 8.52 -13.74 10.34
CA GLY A 132 7.58 -12.89 9.61
C GLY A 132 6.16 -13.07 10.12
N GLY A 133 5.23 -12.35 9.49
CA GLY A 133 3.82 -12.55 9.80
C GLY A 133 2.88 -11.94 8.78
N ALA A 134 1.63 -12.37 8.87
CA ALA A 134 0.53 -11.87 8.06
C ALA A 134 -0.75 -11.91 8.88
N VAL A 135 -1.66 -11.00 8.57
CA VAL A 135 -2.97 -10.95 9.23
C VAL A 135 -4.02 -10.80 8.15
N VAL A 136 -5.04 -11.64 8.23
CA VAL A 136 -6.28 -11.50 7.47
C VAL A 136 -7.40 -11.26 8.47
N GLN A 137 -8.24 -10.27 8.18
CA GLN A 137 -9.47 -9.98 8.91
C GLN A 137 -10.61 -9.89 7.91
N ASP A 138 -11.73 -10.57 8.17
CA ASP A 138 -12.89 -10.59 7.28
C ASP A 138 -12.52 -10.93 5.83
N ARG A 139 -11.68 -11.95 5.67
CA ARG A 139 -11.14 -12.45 4.38
C ARG A 139 -10.28 -11.44 3.61
N ARG A 140 -9.84 -10.36 4.25
CA ARG A 140 -8.97 -9.33 3.65
C ARG A 140 -7.64 -9.23 4.38
N ILE A 141 -6.55 -9.19 3.62
CA ILE A 141 -5.22 -8.95 4.16
C ILE A 141 -5.16 -7.57 4.82
N VAL A 142 -4.74 -7.54 6.08
CA VAL A 142 -4.52 -6.31 6.84
C VAL A 142 -3.14 -5.75 6.51
N ARG A 143 -3.11 -4.75 5.62
CA ARG A 143 -1.86 -4.09 5.17
C ARG A 143 -1.51 -2.83 5.97
N GLY A 144 -2.52 -2.22 6.61
CA GLY A 144 -2.36 -0.95 7.31
C GLY A 144 -1.78 0.14 6.39
N LYS A 145 -0.85 0.96 6.92
CA LYS A 145 -0.09 1.95 6.14
C LYS A 145 1.18 1.36 5.50
N GLY A 146 1.23 0.06 5.23
CA GLY A 146 2.40 -0.65 4.69
C GLY A 146 3.37 -1.21 5.75
N THR A 147 2.88 -1.43 6.98
CA THR A 147 3.67 -2.01 8.09
C THR A 147 2.88 -3.04 8.93
N ALA A 148 1.60 -3.25 8.66
CA ALA A 148 0.86 -4.30 9.35
C ALA A 148 1.41 -5.68 8.95
N GLY A 149 1.28 -6.68 9.83
CA GLY A 149 1.83 -8.03 9.62
C GLY A 149 3.31 -8.20 10.01
N GLN A 150 4.01 -7.16 10.47
CA GLN A 150 5.40 -7.28 10.95
C GLN A 150 5.48 -7.93 12.36
N LEU A 151 4.90 -9.12 12.51
CA LEU A 151 4.64 -9.78 13.79
C LEU A 151 5.92 -10.27 14.50
N GLY A 152 6.99 -10.52 13.76
CA GLY A 152 8.30 -10.84 14.34
C GLY A 152 8.91 -9.72 15.19
N HIS A 153 8.40 -8.50 15.05
CA HIS A 153 8.85 -7.33 15.79
C HIS A 153 7.95 -6.94 16.98
N ILE A 154 7.01 -7.82 17.38
CA ILE A 154 6.30 -7.70 18.64
C ILE A 154 7.30 -7.84 19.79
N THR A 155 7.33 -6.85 20.69
CA THR A 155 8.22 -6.86 21.85
C THR A 155 7.67 -7.80 22.92
N VAL A 156 8.47 -8.81 23.27
CA VAL A 156 8.16 -9.81 24.30
C VAL A 156 9.06 -9.66 25.54
N ASP A 157 10.16 -8.93 25.41
CA ASP A 157 11.04 -8.54 26.51
C ASP A 157 11.60 -7.12 26.26
N ILE A 158 11.12 -6.13 27.00
CA ILE A 158 11.60 -4.74 26.85
C ILE A 158 13.08 -4.57 27.20
N SER A 159 13.65 -5.51 27.95
CA SER A 159 15.07 -5.57 28.33
C SER A 159 15.87 -6.57 27.49
N GLY A 160 15.25 -7.13 26.45
CA GLY A 160 15.84 -8.20 25.65
C GLY A 160 16.90 -7.73 24.66
N GLU A 161 17.36 -8.66 23.82
CA GLU A 161 18.41 -8.42 22.83
C GLU A 161 18.00 -7.36 21.79
N ALA A 162 18.99 -6.61 21.29
CA ALA A 162 18.78 -5.67 20.20
C ALA A 162 18.28 -6.40 18.93
N CYS A 163 17.25 -5.84 18.31
CA CYS A 163 16.66 -6.31 17.07
C CYS A 163 17.13 -5.44 15.89
N VAL A 164 17.23 -6.04 14.71
CA VAL A 164 17.57 -5.34 13.46
C VAL A 164 16.57 -4.23 13.09
N CYS A 165 15.36 -4.26 13.65
CA CYS A 165 14.38 -3.19 13.47
C CYS A 165 14.67 -1.92 14.30
N GLY A 166 15.71 -1.93 15.15
CA GLY A 166 16.12 -0.82 16.00
C GLY A 166 15.51 -0.80 17.40
N ARG A 167 14.66 -1.78 17.73
CA ARG A 167 14.08 -1.98 19.08
C ARG A 167 14.81 -3.09 19.84
N CYS A 168 14.41 -3.34 21.09
CA CYS A 168 14.91 -4.45 21.91
C CYS A 168 13.81 -5.48 22.20
N GLY A 169 14.25 -6.74 22.31
CA GLY A 169 13.48 -7.94 22.65
C GLY A 169 12.20 -8.16 21.85
N CYS A 170 12.32 -8.01 20.54
CA CYS A 170 11.34 -8.54 19.59
C CYS A 170 11.28 -10.07 19.66
N VAL A 171 10.11 -10.68 19.42
CA VAL A 171 9.94 -12.14 19.43
C VAL A 171 10.89 -12.86 18.45
N GLU A 172 11.25 -12.23 17.33
CA GLU A 172 12.28 -12.75 16.42
C GLU A 172 13.62 -13.03 17.11
N THR A 173 14.02 -12.22 18.10
CA THR A 173 15.32 -12.40 18.79
C THR A 173 15.33 -13.58 19.77
N THR A 174 14.16 -14.15 20.08
CA THR A 174 14.02 -15.22 21.07
C THR A 174 13.42 -16.51 20.50
N SER A 175 12.60 -16.41 19.45
CA SER A 175 11.80 -17.51 18.90
C SER A 175 12.01 -17.80 17.42
N SER A 176 12.92 -17.12 16.73
CA SER A 176 13.32 -17.50 15.35
C SER A 176 14.23 -18.73 15.33
N GLY A 177 14.52 -19.28 14.15
CA GLY A 177 15.53 -20.33 13.98
C GLY A 177 16.94 -19.86 14.34
N THR A 178 17.28 -18.60 14.05
CA THR A 178 18.55 -18.02 14.52
C THR A 178 18.60 -17.95 16.04
N ALA A 179 17.47 -17.62 16.69
CA ALA A 179 17.37 -17.63 18.15
C ALA A 179 17.48 -19.04 18.75
N LEU A 180 16.84 -20.04 18.12
CA LEU A 180 16.98 -21.44 18.53
C LEU A 180 18.43 -21.90 18.52
N GLY A 181 19.17 -21.60 17.44
CA GLY A 181 20.61 -21.89 17.36
C GLY A 181 21.42 -21.22 18.47
N ARG A 182 21.08 -19.97 18.85
CA ARG A 182 21.70 -19.30 20.01
C ARG A 182 21.38 -20.00 21.32
N HIS A 183 20.15 -20.46 21.54
CA HIS A 183 19.77 -21.20 22.75
C HIS A 183 20.55 -22.52 22.86
N ILE A 184 20.67 -23.27 21.75
CA ILE A 184 21.46 -24.51 21.66
C ILE A 184 22.92 -24.24 22.03
N ALA A 185 23.54 -23.22 21.42
CA ALA A 185 24.92 -22.86 21.68
C ALA A 185 25.16 -22.42 23.13
N ARG A 186 24.25 -21.61 23.71
CA ARG A 186 24.31 -21.17 25.12
C ARG A 186 24.18 -22.32 26.10
N ALA A 187 23.43 -23.36 25.73
CA ALA A 187 23.29 -24.59 26.50
C ALA A 187 24.52 -25.52 26.41
N GLY A 188 25.53 -25.16 25.61
CA GLY A 188 26.74 -25.98 25.43
C GLY A 188 26.53 -27.20 24.52
N LEU A 189 25.43 -27.24 23.77
CA LEU A 189 25.20 -28.26 22.75
C LEU A 189 25.91 -27.89 21.44
N GLY A 190 26.28 -28.91 20.66
CA GLY A 190 26.95 -28.69 19.37
C GLY A 190 26.07 -27.90 18.40
N PRO A 191 26.68 -27.09 17.49
CA PRO A 191 25.94 -26.24 16.56
C PRO A 191 25.10 -27.04 15.55
N ASP A 192 25.43 -28.31 15.34
CA ASP A 192 24.75 -29.22 14.41
C ASP A 192 23.53 -29.91 15.02
N VAL A 193 23.19 -29.62 16.30
CA VAL A 193 22.01 -30.19 16.93
C VAL A 193 20.76 -29.63 16.24
N SER A 194 19.99 -30.51 15.61
CA SER A 194 18.75 -30.14 14.94
C SER A 194 17.59 -30.00 15.93
N VAL A 195 16.53 -29.30 15.52
CA VAL A 195 15.32 -29.18 16.33
C VAL A 195 14.64 -30.52 16.59
N ASP A 196 14.69 -31.46 15.63
CA ASP A 196 14.16 -32.82 15.82
C ASP A 196 14.97 -33.61 16.85
N GLN A 197 16.30 -33.43 16.87
CA GLN A 197 17.15 -34.02 17.90
C GLN A 197 16.84 -33.44 19.28
N LEU A 198 16.55 -32.13 19.39
CA LEU A 198 16.10 -31.53 20.65
C LEU A 198 14.77 -32.16 21.12
N PHE A 199 13.79 -32.32 20.24
CA PHE A 199 12.54 -32.99 20.59
C PHE A 199 12.74 -34.44 21.02
N ALA A 200 13.60 -35.19 20.34
CA ALA A 200 13.92 -36.57 20.73
C ALA A 200 14.57 -36.64 22.12
N ARG A 201 15.44 -35.67 22.46
CA ARG A 201 16.06 -35.56 23.78
C ARG A 201 15.05 -35.18 24.87
N ASP A 202 14.18 -34.21 24.62
CA ASP A 202 13.10 -33.85 25.59
C ASP A 202 12.16 -35.04 25.84
N ALA A 203 11.77 -35.76 24.77
CA ALA A 203 10.97 -36.98 24.89
C ALA A 203 11.69 -38.09 25.69
N GLY A 204 13.02 -38.16 25.58
CA GLY A 204 13.89 -39.00 26.41
C GLY A 204 14.12 -38.51 27.85
N GLY A 205 13.54 -37.37 28.23
CA GLY A 205 13.62 -36.81 29.58
C GLY A 205 14.76 -35.83 29.82
N ASP A 206 15.50 -35.40 28.78
CA ASP A 206 16.62 -34.46 28.89
C ASP A 206 16.15 -33.06 29.34
N PRO A 207 16.47 -32.62 30.58
CA PRO A 207 16.01 -31.34 31.10
C PRO A 207 16.64 -30.14 30.37
N LEU A 208 17.82 -30.31 29.77
CA LEU A 208 18.47 -29.24 29.01
C LEU A 208 17.72 -28.99 27.70
N ALA A 209 17.39 -30.05 26.97
CA ALA A 209 16.60 -29.95 25.74
C ALA A 209 15.22 -29.33 26.02
N ARG A 210 14.60 -29.71 27.14
CA ARG A 210 13.34 -29.12 27.61
C ARG A 210 13.46 -27.61 27.83
N GLY A 211 14.46 -27.17 28.59
CA GLY A 211 14.67 -25.75 28.88
C GLY A 211 14.91 -24.91 27.62
N ILE A 212 15.60 -25.47 26.62
CA ILE A 212 15.79 -24.81 25.32
C ILE A 212 14.44 -24.63 24.59
N LEU A 213 13.63 -25.69 24.52
CA LEU A 213 12.32 -25.63 23.85
C LEU A 213 11.36 -24.68 24.56
N GLU A 214 11.36 -24.65 25.90
CA GLU A 214 10.56 -23.70 26.69
C GLU A 214 11.01 -22.25 26.47
N ALA A 215 12.33 -21.99 26.49
CA ALA A 215 12.88 -20.65 26.22
C ALA A 215 12.61 -20.18 24.79
N TRP A 216 12.45 -21.10 23.85
CA TRP A 216 12.11 -20.81 22.46
C TRP A 216 10.59 -20.59 22.27
N ALA A 217 9.74 -21.38 22.92
CA ALA A 217 8.29 -21.35 22.76
C ALA A 217 7.57 -20.30 23.62
N GLY A 218 8.05 -20.03 24.83
CA GLY A 218 7.40 -19.09 25.77
C GLY A 218 7.23 -17.68 25.21
N PRO A 219 8.28 -17.05 24.66
CA PRO A 219 8.17 -15.73 24.05
C PRO A 219 7.27 -15.73 22.81
N LEU A 220 7.32 -16.79 21.98
CA LEU A 220 6.40 -16.96 20.86
C LEU A 220 4.94 -17.01 21.34
N ARG A 221 4.67 -17.72 22.43
CA ARG A 221 3.34 -17.77 23.03
C ARG A 221 2.85 -16.38 23.45
N ALA A 222 3.70 -15.59 24.10
CA ALA A 222 3.35 -14.23 24.49
C ALA A 222 3.01 -13.33 23.27
N ALA A 223 3.75 -13.49 22.17
CA ALA A 223 3.44 -12.79 20.92
C ALA A 223 2.10 -13.24 20.31
N ILE A 224 1.80 -14.55 20.33
CA ILE A 224 0.52 -15.10 19.88
C ILE A 224 -0.64 -14.55 20.73
N ASP A 225 -0.51 -14.57 22.07
CA ASP A 225 -1.53 -14.04 22.97
C ASP A 225 -1.79 -12.55 22.70
N THR A 226 -0.74 -11.79 22.39
CA THR A 226 -0.85 -10.39 21.99
C THR A 226 -1.64 -10.23 20.69
N THR A 227 -1.40 -11.06 19.67
CA THR A 227 -2.15 -10.96 18.42
C THR A 227 -3.59 -11.41 18.56
N VAL A 228 -3.86 -12.42 19.41
CA VAL A 228 -5.23 -12.82 19.75
C VAL A 228 -5.97 -11.65 20.42
N ALA A 229 -5.33 -10.96 21.36
CA ALA A 229 -5.91 -9.78 22.00
C ALA A 229 -6.21 -8.62 21.02
N MET A 230 -5.46 -8.53 19.93
CA MET A 230 -5.58 -7.44 18.96
C MET A 230 -6.59 -7.72 17.84
N PHE A 231 -6.68 -8.97 17.39
CA PHE A 231 -7.41 -9.33 16.17
C PHE A 231 -8.56 -10.31 16.40
N ASP A 232 -8.58 -11.00 17.54
CA ASP A 232 -9.55 -12.07 17.85
C ASP A 232 -9.76 -13.04 16.66
N PRO A 233 -8.69 -13.69 16.16
CA PRO A 233 -8.77 -14.49 14.95
C PRO A 233 -9.46 -15.83 15.20
N ASP A 234 -10.05 -16.41 14.14
CA ASP A 234 -10.57 -17.77 14.13
C ASP A 234 -9.46 -18.81 14.34
N LEU A 235 -8.26 -18.48 13.85
CA LEU A 235 -7.11 -19.38 13.82
C LEU A 235 -5.79 -18.59 13.87
N VAL A 236 -4.82 -19.12 14.63
CA VAL A 236 -3.42 -18.75 14.51
C VAL A 236 -2.67 -19.84 13.76
N LEU A 237 -2.00 -19.49 12.66
CA LEU A 237 -1.28 -20.43 11.82
C LEU A 237 0.24 -20.25 11.94
N LEU A 238 0.98 -21.34 12.14
CA LEU A 238 2.43 -21.34 12.22
C LEU A 238 3.04 -21.98 10.97
N GLY A 239 3.60 -21.14 10.10
CA GLY A 239 4.28 -21.56 8.88
C GLY A 239 5.78 -21.33 8.88
N GLY A 240 6.38 -21.40 7.69
CA GLY A 240 7.84 -21.36 7.51
C GLY A 240 8.52 -22.69 7.86
N GLY A 241 9.82 -22.79 7.56
CA GLY A 241 10.59 -24.04 7.70
C GLY A 241 10.65 -24.61 9.13
N LEU A 242 10.35 -23.81 10.15
CA LEU A 242 10.27 -24.23 11.55
C LEU A 242 8.85 -24.13 12.13
N GLY A 243 7.83 -23.84 11.33
CA GLY A 243 6.44 -23.67 11.80
C GLY A 243 5.89 -24.89 12.53
N LEU A 244 6.06 -26.09 11.97
CA LEU A 244 5.65 -27.34 12.61
C LEU A 244 6.41 -27.59 13.93
N ALA A 245 7.71 -27.30 13.96
CA ALA A 245 8.52 -27.45 15.16
C ALA A 245 8.07 -26.46 16.25
N ALA A 246 7.80 -25.22 15.89
CA ALA A 246 7.28 -24.21 16.83
C ALA A 246 5.90 -24.60 17.37
N HIS A 247 5.00 -25.08 16.51
CA HIS A 247 3.70 -25.62 16.92
C HIS A 247 3.84 -26.74 17.95
N ARG A 248 4.74 -27.70 17.72
CA ARG A 248 5.05 -28.76 18.71
C ARG A 248 5.60 -28.20 20.02
N ALA A 249 6.49 -27.21 19.94
CA ALA A 249 7.10 -26.60 21.12
C ALA A 249 6.08 -25.83 21.99
N LEU A 250 5.04 -25.25 21.38
CA LEU A 250 3.95 -24.56 22.09
C LEU A 250 3.15 -25.46 23.03
N ALA A 251 3.21 -26.79 22.88
CA ALA A 251 2.65 -27.71 23.88
C ALA A 251 3.25 -27.51 25.29
N ARG A 252 4.44 -26.88 25.38
CA ARG A 252 5.11 -26.51 26.64
C ARG A 252 4.77 -25.09 27.11
N ALA A 253 4.13 -24.28 26.27
CA ALA A 253 3.75 -22.91 26.55
C ALA A 253 2.25 -22.70 26.24
N PRO A 254 1.34 -23.31 27.03
CA PRO A 254 -0.09 -23.17 26.81
C PRO A 254 -0.57 -21.75 27.13
N ALA A 255 -1.80 -21.44 26.70
CA ALA A 255 -2.49 -20.21 27.07
C ALA A 255 -2.60 -20.11 28.59
N LEU A 256 -2.06 -19.05 29.18
CA LEU A 256 -2.19 -18.84 30.63
C LEU A 256 -3.54 -18.21 31.01
N ALA A 257 -4.10 -17.38 30.13
CA ALA A 257 -5.35 -16.67 30.38
C ALA A 257 -6.46 -17.12 29.42
N PRO A 258 -7.71 -17.32 29.90
CA PRO A 258 -8.85 -17.70 29.05
C PRO A 258 -9.16 -16.71 27.92
N TRP A 259 -8.82 -15.44 28.12
CA TRP A 259 -9.06 -14.35 27.17
C TRP A 259 -8.25 -14.47 25.88
N TYR A 260 -7.21 -15.30 25.87
CA TYR A 260 -6.30 -15.47 24.72
C TYR A 260 -6.37 -16.90 24.14
N GLN A 261 -7.53 -17.56 24.28
CA GLN A 261 -7.76 -18.87 23.69
C GLN A 261 -8.14 -18.74 22.22
N CYS A 262 -7.24 -19.17 21.35
CA CYS A 262 -7.46 -19.33 19.93
C CYS A 262 -6.79 -20.64 19.48
N PRO A 263 -7.39 -21.43 18.56
CA PRO A 263 -6.71 -22.57 17.96
C PRO A 263 -5.38 -22.14 17.32
N VAL A 264 -4.33 -22.93 17.55
CA VAL A 264 -3.03 -22.73 16.92
C VAL A 264 -2.73 -23.98 16.12
N GLU A 265 -2.47 -23.84 14.82
CA GLU A 265 -2.21 -24.96 13.92
C GLU A 265 -0.93 -24.74 13.10
N ALA A 266 -0.37 -25.81 12.56
CA ALA A 266 0.74 -25.73 11.61
C ALA A 266 0.23 -25.50 10.18
N ALA A 267 0.94 -24.66 9.43
CA ALA A 267 0.72 -24.46 8.00
C ALA A 267 0.97 -25.76 7.21
N GLN A 268 0.26 -25.96 6.10
CA GLN A 268 0.24 -27.24 5.38
C GLN A 268 1.01 -27.22 4.06
N LEU A 269 1.20 -26.06 3.44
CA LEU A 269 1.79 -25.92 2.10
C LEU A 269 3.31 -25.73 2.12
N GLY A 270 3.90 -25.50 3.29
CA GLY A 270 5.34 -25.43 3.47
C GLY A 270 6.02 -24.39 2.57
N ASP A 271 7.09 -24.81 1.89
CA ASP A 271 7.91 -23.95 1.02
C ASP A 271 7.19 -23.46 -0.24
N ASP A 272 6.09 -24.12 -0.63
CA ASP A 272 5.35 -23.79 -1.85
C ASP A 272 4.29 -22.70 -1.60
N ALA A 273 3.97 -22.38 -0.34
CA ALA A 273 2.95 -21.40 0.03
C ALA A 273 3.19 -20.02 -0.63
N GLY A 274 4.44 -19.55 -0.63
CA GLY A 274 4.79 -18.24 -1.19
C GLY A 274 4.50 -18.14 -2.69
N VAL A 275 4.93 -19.13 -3.49
CA VAL A 275 4.72 -19.12 -4.95
C VAL A 275 3.27 -19.38 -5.33
N ILE A 276 2.56 -20.27 -4.62
CA ILE A 276 1.14 -20.52 -4.85
C ILE A 276 0.33 -19.26 -4.57
N GLY A 277 0.58 -18.64 -3.41
CA GLY A 277 -0.13 -17.46 -2.96
C GLY A 277 0.08 -16.26 -3.85
N ALA A 278 1.33 -16.04 -4.29
CA ALA A 278 1.66 -15.01 -5.25
C ALA A 278 0.89 -15.20 -6.57
N GLY A 279 0.85 -16.43 -7.10
CA GLY A 279 0.09 -16.75 -8.31
C GLY A 279 -1.42 -16.53 -8.15
N LEU A 280 -2.01 -17.01 -7.04
CA LEU A 280 -3.43 -16.83 -6.75
C LEU A 280 -3.81 -15.36 -6.56
N GLN A 281 -2.99 -14.59 -5.84
CA GLN A 281 -3.23 -13.17 -5.63
C GLN A 281 -3.18 -12.39 -6.95
N ALA A 282 -2.23 -12.71 -7.84
CA ALA A 282 -2.14 -12.09 -9.15
C ALA A 282 -3.36 -12.34 -10.04
N LEU A 283 -3.98 -13.53 -9.92
CA LEU A 283 -5.21 -13.87 -10.63
C LEU A 283 -6.43 -13.17 -10.02
N ALA A 284 -6.51 -13.06 -8.70
CA ALA A 284 -7.63 -12.42 -8.00
C ALA A 284 -7.71 -10.91 -8.26
N GLU A 285 -6.57 -10.25 -8.47
CA GLU A 285 -6.51 -8.81 -8.76
C GLU A 285 -6.65 -8.46 -10.26
N GLN A 286 -6.81 -9.46 -11.14
CA GLN A 286 -7.16 -9.17 -12.53
C GLN A 286 -8.59 -8.59 -12.59
N PRO A 287 -8.82 -7.50 -13.36
CA PRO A 287 -10.18 -7.12 -13.71
C PRO A 287 -10.81 -8.33 -14.40
N ALA A 288 -11.98 -8.75 -13.92
CA ALA A 288 -12.68 -9.92 -14.47
C ALA A 288 -12.80 -9.75 -15.98
N VAL A 289 -12.00 -10.52 -16.72
CA VAL A 289 -12.18 -10.68 -18.16
C VAL A 289 -13.54 -11.33 -18.30
N ALA A 290 -14.51 -10.59 -18.85
CA ALA A 290 -15.86 -11.06 -19.08
C ALA A 290 -15.80 -12.34 -19.94
N GLN A 291 -15.86 -13.49 -19.28
CA GLN A 291 -16.20 -14.76 -19.91
C GLN A 291 -17.71 -14.92 -19.71
N SER A 292 -18.42 -14.65 -20.80
CA SER A 292 -19.78 -15.12 -21.00
C SER A 292 -19.79 -16.63 -20.92
N GLU A 293 -20.47 -17.20 -19.93
CA GLU A 293 -21.35 -18.36 -20.12
C GLU A 293 -22.20 -18.61 -18.87
N VAL A 294 -23.40 -19.11 -19.15
CA VAL A 294 -24.60 -19.11 -18.32
C VAL A 294 -24.54 -20.20 -17.24
N ALA A 295 -24.95 -19.88 -16.01
CA ALA A 295 -25.64 -20.83 -15.14
C ALA A 295 -26.49 -20.07 -14.10
N GLU A 296 -27.80 -20.21 -14.22
CA GLU A 296 -28.81 -19.68 -13.31
C GLU A 296 -28.69 -20.31 -11.92
N ALA A 297 -28.59 -19.45 -10.89
CA ALA A 297 -29.06 -19.75 -9.55
C ALA A 297 -29.41 -18.43 -8.85
N SER A 298 -30.71 -18.21 -8.62
CA SER A 298 -31.24 -17.10 -7.84
C SER A 298 -30.81 -17.18 -6.38
N PRO A 299 -30.45 -16.05 -5.76
CA PRO A 299 -30.97 -15.74 -4.45
C PRO A 299 -31.60 -14.34 -4.39
N VAL A 300 -32.75 -14.32 -3.73
CA VAL A 300 -33.55 -13.21 -3.20
C VAL A 300 -32.80 -11.87 -3.13
N SER A 301 -33.26 -10.92 -3.92
CA SER A 301 -32.80 -9.53 -3.96
C SER A 301 -33.39 -8.70 -2.82
N LEU A 302 -32.53 -8.18 -1.96
CA LEU A 302 -32.78 -6.92 -1.24
C LEU A 302 -32.36 -5.75 -2.14
N PRO A 303 -33.09 -4.63 -2.17
CA PRO A 303 -32.78 -3.53 -3.08
C PRO A 303 -31.57 -2.75 -2.55
N THR A 304 -30.38 -3.07 -3.03
CA THR A 304 -29.24 -2.15 -2.96
C THR A 304 -29.08 -1.49 -4.31
N ALA A 305 -29.51 -0.23 -4.40
CA ALA A 305 -29.13 0.66 -5.49
C ALA A 305 -27.60 0.58 -5.67
N ARG A 306 -27.16 0.31 -6.91
CA ARG A 306 -25.77 0.51 -7.32
C ARG A 306 -25.45 1.98 -7.09
N LEU A 307 -24.69 2.28 -6.05
CA LEU A 307 -24.01 3.57 -5.91
C LEU A 307 -22.54 3.31 -6.26
N ASP A 308 -22.27 3.21 -7.55
CA ASP A 308 -20.97 3.61 -8.07
C ASP A 308 -20.81 5.09 -7.72
N ARG A 309 -19.93 5.39 -6.78
CA ARG A 309 -19.68 6.77 -6.37
C ARG A 309 -18.19 6.99 -6.33
N THR A 310 -17.60 7.10 -7.51
CA THR A 310 -16.24 7.63 -7.66
C THR A 310 -16.16 9.05 -7.07
N ARG A 311 -14.96 9.46 -6.66
CA ARG A 311 -14.75 10.83 -6.17
C ARG A 311 -14.81 11.79 -7.35
N ARG A 312 -15.21 13.02 -7.07
CA ARG A 312 -15.42 14.04 -8.11
C ARG A 312 -14.67 15.31 -7.73
N ALA A 313 -14.17 16.03 -8.72
CA ALA A 313 -13.46 17.28 -8.48
C ALA A 313 -13.96 18.42 -9.38
N VAL A 314 -14.28 19.54 -8.76
CA VAL A 314 -14.47 20.82 -9.44
C VAL A 314 -13.12 21.52 -9.51
N LEU A 315 -12.54 21.59 -10.71
CA LEU A 315 -11.26 22.24 -10.96
C LEU A 315 -11.49 23.73 -11.21
N VAL A 316 -11.32 24.56 -10.20
CA VAL A 316 -11.39 26.02 -10.34
C VAL A 316 -10.04 26.53 -10.81
N ASN A 317 -9.92 26.66 -12.13
CA ASN A 317 -8.69 26.97 -12.84
C ASN A 317 -8.62 28.45 -13.21
N GLY A 318 -7.42 29.02 -13.19
CA GLY A 318 -7.18 30.40 -13.57
C GLY A 318 -5.77 30.84 -13.19
N ILE A 319 -5.19 31.74 -13.97
CA ILE A 319 -3.86 32.29 -13.67
C ILE A 319 -3.90 33.17 -12.40
N PRO A 320 -2.75 33.54 -11.80
CA PRO A 320 -2.75 34.41 -10.64
C PRO A 320 -3.58 35.69 -10.86
N ALA A 321 -4.30 36.13 -9.83
CA ALA A 321 -5.20 37.30 -9.87
C ALA A 321 -6.49 37.17 -10.69
N SER A 322 -6.75 36.03 -11.33
CA SER A 322 -7.97 35.76 -12.12
C SER A 322 -9.29 35.73 -11.33
N GLY A 323 -9.30 35.92 -10.01
CA GLY A 323 -10.51 35.82 -9.21
C GLY A 323 -10.94 34.39 -8.84
N LYS A 324 -10.18 33.36 -9.25
CA LYS A 324 -10.44 31.94 -8.92
C LYS A 324 -10.75 31.68 -7.44
N SER A 325 -10.05 32.36 -6.52
CA SER A 325 -10.24 32.15 -5.08
C SER A 325 -11.47 32.81 -4.49
N THR A 326 -12.09 33.74 -5.21
CA THR A 326 -13.42 34.23 -4.88
C THR A 326 -14.47 33.24 -5.38
N VAL A 327 -14.30 32.73 -6.61
CA VAL A 327 -15.19 31.75 -7.22
C VAL A 327 -15.20 30.43 -6.44
N SER A 328 -14.04 29.87 -6.11
CA SER A 328 -13.90 28.60 -5.39
C SER A 328 -14.50 28.65 -3.98
N ARG A 329 -14.25 29.73 -3.22
CA ARG A 329 -14.87 29.96 -1.91
C ARG A 329 -16.38 30.10 -1.99
N GLY A 330 -16.87 30.85 -2.99
CA GLY A 330 -18.31 30.98 -3.20
C GLY A 330 -18.96 29.64 -3.54
N ILE A 331 -18.39 28.85 -4.44
CA ILE A 331 -18.90 27.49 -4.76
C ILE A 331 -18.92 26.62 -3.50
N ALA A 332 -17.82 26.57 -2.75
CA ALA A 332 -17.74 25.78 -1.53
C ALA A 332 -18.81 26.20 -0.50
N ALA A 333 -19.03 27.51 -0.33
CA ALA A 333 -20.04 28.04 0.58
C ALA A 333 -21.48 27.70 0.16
N HIS A 334 -21.80 27.75 -1.14
CA HIS A 334 -23.15 27.46 -1.64
C HIS A 334 -23.45 25.96 -1.74
N MET A 335 -22.43 25.15 -2.05
CA MET A 335 -22.59 23.71 -2.29
C MET A 335 -22.30 22.85 -1.06
N GLY A 336 -21.61 23.39 -0.05
CA GLY A 336 -21.16 22.66 1.12
C GLY A 336 -20.02 21.66 0.83
N TRP A 337 -19.36 21.79 -0.32
CA TRP A 337 -18.26 20.92 -0.73
C TRP A 337 -16.92 21.38 -0.16
N PRO A 338 -16.03 20.46 0.30
CA PRO A 338 -14.73 20.85 0.82
C PRO A 338 -13.87 21.57 -0.22
N LEU A 339 -13.27 22.70 0.19
CA LEU A 339 -12.34 23.48 -0.63
C LEU A 339 -10.89 23.16 -0.27
N LEU A 340 -10.12 22.74 -1.26
CA LEU A 340 -8.67 22.57 -1.16
C LEU A 340 -8.01 23.54 -2.14
N ALA A 341 -7.40 24.61 -1.61
CA ALA A 341 -6.68 25.59 -2.40
C ALA A 341 -5.17 25.47 -2.24
N LEU A 342 -4.44 25.57 -3.34
CA LEU A 342 -2.98 25.44 -3.35
C LEU A 342 -2.31 26.42 -2.39
N ASP A 343 -2.74 27.68 -2.38
CA ASP A 343 -2.18 28.70 -1.50
C ASP A 343 -2.60 28.50 -0.02
N THR A 344 -3.77 27.90 0.24
CA THR A 344 -4.20 27.57 1.62
C THR A 344 -3.30 26.53 2.27
N ILE A 345 -2.82 25.55 1.49
CA ILE A 345 -1.87 24.55 1.99
C ILE A 345 -0.45 25.10 2.00
N LYS A 346 -0.05 25.82 0.95
CA LYS A 346 1.33 26.29 0.78
C LYS A 346 1.74 27.40 1.76
N ASN A 347 0.86 28.36 2.03
CA ASN A 347 1.23 29.57 2.80
C ASN A 347 1.61 29.26 4.26
N PRO A 348 0.91 28.41 5.02
CA PRO A 348 1.32 28.04 6.37
C PRO A 348 2.75 27.48 6.43
N PHE A 349 3.16 26.69 5.44
CA PHE A 349 4.54 26.20 5.37
C PHE A 349 5.55 27.31 5.07
N LEU A 350 5.22 28.27 4.20
CA LEU A 350 6.10 29.43 3.96
C LEU A 350 6.29 30.26 5.23
N GLU A 351 5.23 30.43 6.03
CA GLU A 351 5.28 31.15 7.31
C GLU A 351 6.17 30.44 8.33
N VAL A 352 6.02 29.13 8.49
CA VAL A 352 6.79 28.33 9.46
C VAL A 352 8.25 28.17 9.04
N LEU A 353 8.51 27.97 7.74
CA LEU A 353 9.85 27.68 7.22
C LEU A 353 10.65 28.95 6.88
N GLY A 354 10.08 30.14 7.08
CA GLY A 354 10.79 31.42 6.91
C GLY A 354 10.90 31.91 5.46
N GLY A 355 10.02 31.44 4.56
CA GLY A 355 10.13 31.67 3.13
C GLY A 355 11.36 30.98 2.51
N GLY A 356 11.58 31.16 1.22
CA GLY A 356 12.75 30.63 0.53
C GLY A 356 12.92 31.26 -0.84
N ASP A 357 13.93 30.82 -1.58
CA ASP A 357 14.15 31.28 -2.94
C ASP A 357 13.05 30.77 -3.92
N ARG A 358 13.17 31.14 -5.19
CA ARG A 358 12.20 30.77 -6.23
C ARG A 358 12.10 29.26 -6.42
N GLU A 359 13.20 28.53 -6.21
CA GLU A 359 13.24 27.08 -6.34
C GLU A 359 12.51 26.41 -5.19
N PHE A 360 12.76 26.84 -3.96
CA PHE A 360 12.06 26.40 -2.76
C PHE A 360 10.54 26.60 -2.90
N ASN A 361 10.09 27.77 -3.38
CA ASN A 361 8.66 28.03 -3.58
C ASN A 361 8.04 27.09 -4.64
N ARG A 362 8.78 26.75 -5.70
CA ARG A 362 8.34 25.74 -6.69
C ARG A 362 8.26 24.33 -6.11
N ILE A 363 9.22 23.94 -5.27
CA ILE A 363 9.19 22.66 -4.56
C ILE A 363 7.98 22.60 -3.64
N LEU A 364 7.77 23.63 -2.84
CA LEU A 364 6.65 23.69 -1.91
C LEU A 364 5.30 23.74 -2.63
N GLY A 365 5.22 24.41 -3.79
CA GLY A 365 4.05 24.37 -4.66
C GLY A 365 3.74 22.95 -5.16
N ARG A 366 4.76 22.19 -5.59
CA ARG A 366 4.59 20.77 -5.99
C ARG A 366 4.15 19.89 -4.82
N ALA A 367 4.78 20.05 -3.66
CA ALA A 367 4.43 19.30 -2.45
C ALA A 367 3.00 19.60 -1.97
N SER A 368 2.60 20.88 -1.98
CA SER A 368 1.23 21.31 -1.64
C SER A 368 0.22 20.72 -2.62
N TYR A 369 0.55 20.69 -3.91
CA TYR A 369 -0.30 20.10 -4.94
C TYR A 369 -0.48 18.59 -4.74
N GLN A 370 0.60 17.87 -4.44
CA GLN A 370 0.54 16.45 -4.08
C GLN A 370 -0.33 16.23 -2.83
N ALA A 371 -0.16 17.06 -1.79
CA ALA A 371 -0.94 16.97 -0.56
C ALA A 371 -2.45 17.14 -0.80
N ILE A 372 -2.87 18.06 -1.69
CA ILE A 372 -4.27 18.19 -2.10
C ILE A 372 -4.81 16.85 -2.59
N TRP A 373 -4.12 16.23 -3.54
CA TRP A 373 -4.60 15.00 -4.17
C TRP A 373 -4.53 13.79 -3.26
N SER A 374 -3.58 13.75 -2.32
CA SER A 374 -3.57 12.77 -1.24
C SER A 374 -4.80 12.89 -0.34
N VAL A 375 -5.18 14.11 0.06
CA VAL A 375 -6.41 14.34 0.86
C VAL A 375 -7.66 13.92 0.09
N VAL A 376 -7.74 14.26 -1.21
CA VAL A 376 -8.85 13.79 -2.05
C VAL A 376 -8.88 12.26 -2.12
N GLY A 377 -7.74 11.60 -2.28
CA GLY A 377 -7.62 10.15 -2.36
C GLY A 377 -8.01 9.39 -1.08
N GLU A 378 -7.93 10.03 0.09
CA GLU A 378 -8.34 9.44 1.37
C GLU A 378 -9.84 9.64 1.70
N ALA A 379 -10.52 10.55 1.00
CA ALA A 379 -11.92 10.88 1.29
C ALA A 379 -12.88 9.70 1.03
N PRO A 380 -14.09 9.66 1.60
CA PRO A 380 -15.08 8.64 1.23
C PRO A 380 -15.44 8.65 -0.26
N ALA A 381 -15.86 7.50 -0.77
CA ALA A 381 -16.46 7.38 -2.10
C ALA A 381 -17.66 8.33 -2.24
N GLY A 382 -17.77 9.02 -3.37
CA GLY A 382 -18.83 9.98 -3.67
C GLY A 382 -18.59 11.40 -3.19
N ALA A 383 -17.49 11.66 -2.47
CA ALA A 383 -17.11 13.01 -2.09
C ALA A 383 -16.83 13.88 -3.33
N ILE A 384 -17.29 15.13 -3.29
CA ILE A 384 -17.04 16.14 -4.31
C ILE A 384 -16.18 17.23 -3.70
N PHE A 385 -15.02 17.49 -4.29
CA PHE A 385 -14.09 18.53 -3.82
C PHE A 385 -14.06 19.71 -4.77
N VAL A 386 -13.90 20.91 -4.22
CA VAL A 386 -13.54 22.11 -4.98
C VAL A 386 -12.03 22.29 -4.87
N ILE A 387 -11.33 22.26 -6.00
CA ILE A 387 -9.87 22.38 -6.06
C ILE A 387 -9.51 23.73 -6.70
N ASP A 388 -8.83 24.59 -5.96
CA ASP A 388 -8.38 25.90 -6.43
C ASP A 388 -6.88 25.90 -6.69
N ALA A 389 -6.51 25.93 -7.98
CA ALA A 389 -5.14 26.03 -8.43
C ALA A 389 -5.05 26.66 -9.83
N TRP A 390 -3.91 27.25 -10.15
CA TRP A 390 -3.53 27.44 -11.56
C TRP A 390 -2.93 26.13 -12.05
N PHE A 391 -3.66 25.33 -12.83
CA PHE A 391 -3.20 23.98 -13.18
C PHE A 391 -2.10 23.97 -14.26
N GLY A 392 -1.93 25.06 -15.01
CA GLY A 392 -0.87 25.19 -16.01
C GLY A 392 0.54 25.43 -15.45
N PHE A 393 0.73 25.41 -14.13
CA PHE A 393 2.06 25.50 -13.51
C PHE A 393 2.85 24.18 -13.55
N GLN A 394 2.18 23.07 -13.85
CA GLN A 394 2.75 21.74 -14.05
C GLN A 394 2.31 21.19 -15.42
N PRO A 395 3.04 20.21 -15.98
CA PRO A 395 2.58 19.47 -17.15
C PRO A 395 1.21 18.82 -16.89
N ARG A 396 0.33 18.80 -17.91
CA ARG A 396 -1.01 18.20 -17.83
C ARG A 396 -1.00 16.76 -17.29
N GLN A 397 0.00 15.98 -17.69
CA GLN A 397 0.16 14.59 -17.25
C GLN A 397 0.19 14.45 -15.72
N VAL A 398 0.79 15.43 -15.01
CA VAL A 398 0.87 15.41 -13.54
C VAL A 398 -0.52 15.50 -12.91
N LEU A 399 -1.42 16.31 -13.46
CA LEU A 399 -2.81 16.36 -13.02
C LEU A 399 -3.53 15.03 -13.30
N GLU A 400 -3.37 14.45 -14.49
CA GLU A 400 -4.02 13.19 -14.84
C GLU A 400 -3.58 12.04 -13.93
N ASP A 401 -2.29 11.98 -13.59
CA ASP A 401 -1.75 10.97 -12.66
C ASP A 401 -2.29 11.17 -11.24
N HIS A 402 -2.44 12.42 -10.79
CA HIS A 402 -3.07 12.73 -9.51
C HIS A 402 -4.56 12.40 -9.47
N LEU A 403 -5.33 12.74 -10.51
CA LEU A 403 -6.75 12.39 -10.62
C LEU A 403 -6.93 10.87 -10.57
N ARG A 404 -6.12 10.13 -11.33
CA ARG A 404 -6.12 8.66 -11.32
C ARG A 404 -5.79 8.11 -9.93
N SER A 405 -4.72 8.59 -9.31
CA SER A 405 -4.27 8.15 -7.97
C SER A 405 -5.28 8.47 -6.87
N ALA A 406 -6.01 9.58 -7.01
CA ALA A 406 -7.04 10.01 -6.06
C ALA A 406 -8.40 9.31 -6.29
N GLY A 407 -8.54 8.49 -7.34
CA GLY A 407 -9.81 7.85 -7.70
C GLY A 407 -10.87 8.85 -8.15
N VAL A 408 -10.45 9.91 -8.85
CA VAL A 408 -11.34 10.94 -9.41
C VAL A 408 -11.56 10.65 -10.89
N GLU A 409 -12.75 10.19 -11.23
CA GLU A 409 -13.10 9.86 -12.61
C GLU A 409 -13.82 11.00 -13.34
N GLN A 410 -14.61 11.77 -12.58
CA GLN A 410 -15.39 12.88 -13.09
C GLN A 410 -14.85 14.21 -12.56
N THR A 411 -14.66 15.14 -13.49
CA THR A 411 -14.24 16.50 -13.21
C THR A 411 -15.16 17.49 -13.91
N ALA A 412 -15.33 18.66 -13.32
CA ALA A 412 -15.89 19.83 -13.98
C ALA A 412 -14.90 20.97 -13.82
N GLU A 413 -14.60 21.67 -14.91
CA GLU A 413 -13.64 22.78 -14.89
C GLU A 413 -14.39 24.12 -14.90
N ILE A 414 -13.98 25.01 -14.01
CA ILE A 414 -14.41 26.40 -14.00
C ILE A 414 -13.21 27.25 -14.35
N TRP A 415 -13.25 27.86 -15.53
CA TRP A 415 -12.17 28.70 -16.05
C TRP A 415 -12.40 30.16 -15.69
N CYS A 416 -11.63 30.66 -14.74
CA CYS A 416 -11.67 32.05 -14.30
C CYS A 416 -10.66 32.88 -15.09
N HIS A 417 -11.13 33.95 -15.73
CA HIS A 417 -10.27 34.87 -16.47
C HIS A 417 -10.68 36.33 -16.32
N ALA A 418 -9.79 37.23 -16.74
CA ALA A 418 -9.96 38.67 -16.83
C ALA A 418 -8.84 39.25 -17.72
N PRO A 419 -9.02 40.46 -18.31
CA PRO A 419 -7.96 41.13 -19.07
C PRO A 419 -6.67 41.32 -18.26
N GLY A 420 -5.52 41.21 -18.92
CA GLY A 420 -4.20 41.24 -18.26
C GLY A 420 -3.98 42.51 -17.41
N GLU A 421 -4.52 43.64 -17.85
CA GLU A 421 -4.47 44.92 -17.14
C GLU A 421 -5.22 44.86 -15.81
N VAL A 422 -6.40 44.22 -15.80
CA VAL A 422 -7.20 44.00 -14.58
C VAL A 422 -6.47 43.05 -13.63
N LEU A 423 -5.85 41.99 -14.15
CA LEU A 423 -5.05 41.06 -13.35
C LEU A 423 -3.85 41.75 -12.72
N ALA A 424 -3.15 42.61 -13.48
CA ALA A 424 -2.03 43.39 -13.02
C ALA A 424 -2.42 44.36 -11.89
N GLU A 425 -3.55 45.06 -12.03
CA GLU A 425 -4.08 45.93 -10.98
C GLU A 425 -4.43 45.15 -9.71
N ARG A 426 -5.18 44.05 -9.85
CA ARG A 426 -5.50 43.15 -8.74
C ARG A 426 -4.24 42.56 -8.10
N TYR A 427 -3.18 42.32 -8.86
CA TYR A 427 -1.91 41.81 -8.35
C TYR A 427 -1.20 42.88 -7.53
N ARG A 428 -1.08 44.11 -8.06
CA ARG A 428 -0.48 45.26 -7.36
C ARG A 428 -1.14 45.54 -6.03
N ALA A 429 -2.48 45.55 -5.99
CA ALA A 429 -3.24 45.83 -4.78
C ALA A 429 -3.02 44.83 -3.62
N ARG A 430 -2.38 43.68 -3.90
CA ARG A 430 -2.12 42.62 -2.90
C ARG A 430 -0.64 42.38 -2.62
N LEU A 431 0.26 43.19 -3.18
CA LEU A 431 1.70 43.01 -2.99
C LEU A 431 2.08 43.05 -1.51
N ASP A 432 1.50 43.97 -0.75
CA ASP A 432 1.83 44.18 0.67
C ASP A 432 1.19 43.13 1.61
N GLN A 433 0.26 42.33 1.09
CA GLN A 433 -0.50 41.34 1.87
C GLN A 433 -0.02 39.90 1.63
N ARG A 434 1.00 39.70 0.80
CA ARG A 434 1.47 38.36 0.45
C ARG A 434 2.63 37.92 1.34
N PRO A 435 2.64 36.64 1.80
CA PRO A 435 3.76 36.09 2.55
C PRO A 435 5.08 36.23 1.79
N ALA A 436 6.19 36.32 2.53
CA ALA A 436 7.53 36.35 1.97
C ALA A 436 7.76 35.14 1.04
N GLY A 437 8.36 35.41 -0.14
CA GLY A 437 8.67 34.40 -1.15
C GLY A 437 7.72 34.35 -2.35
N HIS A 438 6.57 35.03 -2.33
CA HIS A 438 5.75 35.22 -3.55
C HIS A 438 6.42 36.23 -4.51
N PRO A 439 6.24 36.09 -5.84
CA PRO A 439 6.84 37.03 -6.80
C PRO A 439 6.36 38.47 -6.56
N GLY A 440 7.29 39.42 -6.45
CA GLY A 440 6.99 40.84 -6.28
C GLY A 440 6.46 41.52 -7.55
N ALA A 441 6.48 42.86 -7.57
CA ALA A 441 5.98 43.66 -8.70
C ALA A 441 6.63 43.32 -10.05
N ALA A 442 7.86 42.79 -10.04
CA ALA A 442 8.58 42.35 -11.24
C ALA A 442 7.86 41.24 -12.05
N TYR A 443 6.91 40.52 -11.44
CA TYR A 443 6.13 39.48 -12.14
C TYR A 443 4.97 40.03 -12.97
N ILE A 444 4.59 41.30 -12.79
CA ILE A 444 3.40 41.87 -13.44
C ILE A 444 3.46 41.83 -14.98
N PRO A 445 4.58 42.17 -15.65
CA PRO A 445 4.66 42.04 -17.11
C PRO A 445 4.49 40.59 -17.58
N GLU A 446 5.09 39.63 -16.88
CA GLU A 446 4.95 38.19 -17.18
C GLU A 446 3.50 37.73 -16.99
N LEU A 447 2.79 38.26 -15.99
CA LEU A 447 1.39 37.96 -15.75
C LEU A 447 0.47 38.48 -16.88
N ILE A 448 0.72 39.69 -17.38
CA ILE A 448 -0.03 40.26 -18.52
C ILE A 448 0.15 39.40 -19.76
N GLU A 449 1.38 38.99 -20.07
CA GLU A 449 1.65 38.09 -21.20
C GLU A 449 1.06 36.69 -20.98
N LEU A 450 1.11 36.17 -19.76
CA LEU A 450 0.47 34.90 -19.43
C LEU A 450 -1.05 34.96 -19.65
N ALA A 451 -1.70 36.08 -19.36
CA ALA A 451 -3.14 36.26 -19.58
C ALA A 451 -3.55 36.12 -21.04
N LYS A 452 -2.67 36.46 -21.99
CA LYS A 452 -2.95 36.37 -23.43
C LYS A 452 -2.90 34.93 -23.96
N ARG A 453 -2.14 34.05 -23.31
CA ARG A 453 -1.85 32.68 -23.78
C ARG A 453 -2.46 31.58 -22.92
N ALA A 454 -2.95 31.91 -21.73
CA ALA A 454 -3.47 30.91 -20.80
C ALA A 454 -4.83 30.40 -21.30
N GLU A 455 -4.98 29.07 -21.31
CA GLU A 455 -6.18 28.39 -21.75
C GLU A 455 -6.69 27.42 -20.67
N PRO A 456 -8.00 27.10 -20.68
CA PRO A 456 -8.53 26.03 -19.83
C PRO A 456 -7.93 24.67 -20.20
N LEU A 457 -7.91 23.75 -19.24
CA LEU A 457 -7.45 22.36 -19.45
C LEU A 457 -8.38 21.57 -20.37
N ARG A 458 -9.67 21.90 -20.34
CA ARG A 458 -10.78 21.14 -20.95
C ARG A 458 -10.80 19.69 -20.47
N ARG A 459 -10.61 19.48 -19.15
CA ARG A 459 -10.78 18.17 -18.53
C ARG A 459 -12.17 18.07 -17.89
N GLY A 460 -13.12 17.54 -18.66
CA GLY A 460 -14.54 17.47 -18.29
C GLY A 460 -15.36 18.65 -18.82
N PRO A 461 -16.65 18.78 -18.42
CA PRO A 461 -17.46 19.94 -18.74
C PRO A 461 -16.78 21.22 -18.27
N LEU A 462 -16.84 22.27 -19.11
CA LEU A 462 -16.17 23.54 -18.87
C LEU A 462 -17.21 24.65 -18.72
N LEU A 463 -17.06 25.46 -17.68
CA LEU A 463 -17.76 26.73 -17.51
C LEU A 463 -16.76 27.88 -17.54
N ASP A 464 -16.98 28.82 -18.44
CA ASP A 464 -16.18 30.03 -18.59
C ASP A 464 -16.71 31.15 -17.68
N VAL A 465 -15.85 31.76 -16.88
CA VAL A 465 -16.21 32.79 -15.90
C VAL A 465 -15.31 34.02 -16.07
N ASP A 466 -15.86 35.04 -16.71
CA ASP A 466 -15.31 36.39 -16.75
C ASP A 466 -15.48 37.06 -15.37
N THR A 467 -14.36 37.16 -14.65
CA THR A 467 -14.35 37.71 -13.29
C THR A 467 -14.32 39.24 -13.23
N THR A 468 -14.40 39.93 -14.37
CA THR A 468 -14.62 41.39 -14.38
C THR A 468 -16.07 41.76 -14.05
N ARG A 469 -16.99 40.80 -14.15
CA ARG A 469 -18.42 40.96 -13.87
C ARG A 469 -18.76 40.40 -12.49
N PRO A 470 -19.90 40.81 -11.88
CA PRO A 470 -20.42 40.14 -10.70
C PRO A 470 -20.57 38.63 -10.93
N ILE A 471 -20.07 37.82 -9.99
CA ILE A 471 -20.08 36.37 -10.11
C ILE A 471 -21.50 35.85 -9.83
N ALA A 472 -22.13 35.26 -10.84
CA ALA A 472 -23.49 34.69 -10.73
C ALA A 472 -23.43 33.28 -10.09
N PHE A 473 -23.30 33.21 -8.76
CA PHE A 473 -23.18 31.93 -8.05
C PHE A 473 -24.37 31.00 -8.24
N ASP A 474 -25.60 31.52 -8.35
CA ASP A 474 -26.80 30.70 -8.63
C ASP A 474 -26.68 29.95 -9.96
N ALA A 475 -26.19 30.61 -11.00
CA ALA A 475 -25.98 29.98 -12.31
C ALA A 475 -24.84 28.95 -12.27
N ILE A 476 -23.74 29.25 -11.56
CA ILE A 476 -22.61 28.33 -11.41
C ILE A 476 -23.03 27.07 -10.65
N THR A 477 -23.75 27.24 -9.54
CA THR A 477 -24.20 26.13 -8.70
C THR A 477 -25.22 25.25 -9.42
N GLN A 478 -26.18 25.84 -10.14
CA GLN A 478 -27.12 25.10 -10.98
C GLN A 478 -26.40 24.30 -12.07
N TRP A 479 -25.39 24.88 -12.72
CA TRP A 479 -24.58 24.19 -13.72
C TRP A 479 -23.78 23.03 -13.11
N LEU A 480 -23.15 23.22 -11.94
CA LEU A 480 -22.44 22.17 -11.22
C LEU A 480 -23.39 21.04 -10.79
N GLN A 481 -24.59 21.36 -10.32
CA GLN A 481 -25.59 20.36 -9.98
C GLN A 481 -25.94 19.47 -11.18
N ALA A 482 -26.13 20.07 -12.35
CA ALA A 482 -26.46 19.36 -13.58
C ALA A 482 -25.30 18.54 -14.16
N THR A 483 -24.05 18.93 -13.90
CA THR A 483 -22.87 18.34 -14.57
C THR A 483 -22.08 17.37 -13.70
N ILE A 484 -21.90 17.66 -12.41
CA ILE A 484 -21.03 16.88 -11.53
C ILE A 484 -21.75 16.35 -10.29
N ALA A 485 -22.84 16.99 -9.82
CA ALA A 485 -23.55 16.54 -8.62
C ALA A 485 -24.61 15.47 -8.88
N ALA A 486 -25.17 15.39 -10.09
CA ALA A 486 -26.15 14.38 -10.45
C ALA A 486 -25.54 12.97 -10.33
N ASP A 487 -26.16 12.10 -9.53
CA ASP A 487 -25.84 10.67 -9.55
C ASP A 487 -26.29 10.13 -10.91
N ARG A 488 -25.34 9.66 -11.73
CA ARG A 488 -25.61 8.93 -12.97
C ARG A 488 -25.39 7.45 -12.76
#